data_AF-A0A7C3RX55-F1
#
_entry.id   AF-A0A7C3RX55-F1
#
_cell.length_a   1.000
_cell.length_b   1.000
_cell.length_c   1.000
_cell.angle_alpha   90.00
_cell.angle_beta   90.00
_cell.angle_gamma   90.00
#
_symmetry.space_group_name_H-M   'P 1'
#
loop_
_entity.id
_entity.type
_entity.pdbx_description
1 polymer ?
#
loop_
_entity_poly.entity_id
_entity_poly.type
_entity_poly.pdbx_seq_one_letter_code
_entity_poly.pdbx_strand_id
1 'polypeptide(L)'
;MKKAILIVLAIALVALAAVYVRGLIAPAGRAHVVKGDLDGDGKVTQKDAQICLSIAIGKANATPMQRAAADVAPVGHLDGRVTAADAAVIRRMAAGVR
;
A
#
# COMPACT_ATOMS: atom_id res chain seq x y z
N MET A 1 41.11 -31.30 -11.92
CA MET A 1 39.93 -31.24 -12.80
C MET A 1 38.60 -31.14 -12.05
N LYS A 2 38.26 -32.05 -11.12
CA LYS A 2 36.98 -32.02 -10.36
C LYS A 2 36.71 -30.71 -9.58
N LYS A 3 37.74 -30.14 -8.93
CA LYS A 3 37.61 -28.88 -8.15
C LYS A 3 37.24 -27.66 -9.02
N ALA A 4 37.76 -27.59 -10.25
CA ALA A 4 37.48 -26.49 -11.17
C ALA A 4 36.01 -26.51 -11.65
N ILE A 5 35.48 -27.71 -11.92
CA ILE A 5 34.07 -27.90 -12.32
C ILE A 5 33.12 -27.47 -11.20
N LEU A 6 33.43 -27.82 -9.95
CA LEU A 6 32.63 -27.43 -8.78
C LEU A 6 32.59 -25.91 -8.58
N ILE A 7 33.71 -25.22 -8.81
CA ILE A 7 33.79 -23.74 -8.70
C ILE A 7 32.92 -23.09 -9.77
N VAL A 8 33.00 -23.55 -11.03
CA VAL A 8 32.20 -23.00 -12.14
C VAL A 8 30.71 -23.20 -11.90
N LEU A 9 30.29 -24.36 -11.39
CA LEU A 9 28.90 -24.64 -11.06
C LEU A 9 28.39 -23.76 -9.90
N ALA A 10 29.21 -23.53 -8.88
CA ALA A 10 28.86 -22.65 -7.77
C ALA A 10 28.66 -21.20 -8.27
N ILE A 11 29.53 -20.70 -9.14
CA ILE A 11 29.41 -19.36 -9.73
C ILE A 11 28.15 -19.27 -10.60
N ALA A 12 27.86 -20.28 -11.42
CA ALA A 12 26.66 -20.32 -12.24
C ALA A 12 25.37 -20.32 -11.40
N LEU A 13 25.36 -21.05 -10.28
CA LEU A 13 24.24 -21.06 -9.33
C LEU A 13 24.04 -19.69 -8.67
N VAL A 14 25.12 -19.04 -8.24
CA VAL A 14 25.06 -17.70 -7.64
C VAL A 14 24.56 -16.67 -8.66
N ALA A 15 25.05 -16.74 -9.90
CA ALA A 15 24.60 -15.85 -10.97
C ALA A 15 23.12 -16.07 -11.30
N LEU A 16 22.67 -17.33 -11.37
CA LEU A 16 21.27 -17.67 -11.60
C LEU A 16 20.37 -17.17 -10.46
N ALA A 17 20.79 -17.35 -9.20
CA ALA A 17 20.09 -16.84 -8.05
C ALA A 17 19.99 -15.29 -8.08
N ALA A 18 21.06 -14.59 -8.46
CA ALA A 18 21.05 -13.13 -8.58
C ALA A 18 20.08 -12.62 -9.65
N VAL A 19 20.00 -13.31 -10.80
CA VAL A 19 19.03 -12.98 -11.86
C VAL A 19 17.60 -13.21 -11.38
N TYR A 20 17.34 -14.31 -10.69
CA TYR A 20 16.02 -14.63 -10.15
C TYR A 20 15.57 -13.59 -9.10
N VAL A 21 16.45 -13.24 -8.15
CA VAL A 21 16.16 -12.23 -7.12
C VAL A 21 15.88 -10.86 -7.74
N ARG A 22 16.62 -10.46 -8.78
CA ARG A 22 16.41 -9.17 -9.46
C ARG A 22 15.05 -9.07 -10.14
N GLY A 23 14.50 -10.18 -10.63
CA GLY A 23 13.15 -10.22 -11.22
C GLY A 23 12.01 -10.12 -10.20
N LEU A 24 12.28 -10.45 -8.93
CA LEU A 24 11.28 -10.35 -7.84
C LEU A 24 11.16 -8.92 -7.28
N ILE A 25 12.13 -8.05 -7.57
CA ILE A 25 12.12 -6.66 -7.13
C ILE A 25 11.49 -5.82 -8.26
N ALA A 26 10.16 -5.85 -8.35
CA ALA A 26 9.46 -4.84 -9.14
C ALA A 26 9.78 -3.46 -8.52
N PRO A 27 10.12 -2.43 -9.33
CA PRO A 27 10.19 -1.08 -8.79
C PRO A 27 8.80 -0.78 -8.24
N ALA A 28 8.70 -0.51 -6.94
CA ALA A 28 7.50 0.06 -6.37
C ALA A 28 7.29 1.38 -7.13
N GLY A 29 6.35 1.38 -8.08
CA GLY A 29 5.96 2.59 -8.78
C GLY A 29 5.67 3.65 -7.73
N ARG A 30 6.03 4.91 -8.01
CA ARG A 30 5.73 6.01 -7.09
C ARG A 30 4.24 6.01 -6.82
N ALA A 31 3.85 5.46 -5.68
CA ALA A 31 2.47 5.20 -5.38
C ALA A 31 1.83 6.55 -5.06
N HIS A 32 1.01 7.04 -5.98
CA HIS A 32 0.30 8.30 -5.81
C HIS A 32 -0.81 8.08 -4.79
N VAL A 33 -0.73 8.77 -3.65
CA VAL A 33 -1.76 8.68 -2.61
C VAL A 33 -2.94 9.54 -3.04
N VAL A 34 -4.05 8.90 -3.40
CA VAL A 34 -5.32 9.57 -3.66
C VAL A 34 -6.10 9.62 -2.34
N LYS A 35 -6.53 10.82 -1.94
CA LYS A 35 -7.29 11.01 -0.69
C LYS A 35 -8.63 10.27 -0.77
N GLY A 36 -8.91 9.44 0.22
CA GLY A 36 -10.10 8.60 0.29
C GLY A 36 -10.05 7.29 -0.49
N ASP A 37 -8.99 7.01 -1.25
CA ASP A 37 -8.77 5.74 -1.96
C ASP A 37 -7.80 4.87 -1.15
N LEU A 38 -8.34 3.88 -0.43
CA LEU A 38 -7.58 3.08 0.53
C LEU A 38 -7.20 1.70 -0.02
N ASP A 39 -7.76 1.29 -1.15
CA ASP A 39 -7.36 0.06 -1.86
C ASP A 39 -6.52 0.29 -3.12
N GLY A 40 -6.38 1.55 -3.55
CA GLY A 40 -5.50 1.97 -4.64
C GLY A 40 -6.09 1.72 -6.02
N ASP A 41 -7.41 1.54 -6.14
CA ASP A 41 -8.07 1.28 -7.42
C ASP A 41 -8.35 2.56 -8.24
N GLY A 42 -8.03 3.73 -7.67
CA GLY A 42 -8.19 5.04 -8.28
C GLY A 42 -9.59 5.65 -8.12
N LYS A 43 -10.49 5.00 -7.36
CA LYS A 43 -11.84 5.49 -7.08
C LYS A 43 -12.04 5.60 -5.57
N VAL A 44 -12.97 6.46 -5.18
CA VAL A 44 -13.42 6.57 -3.79
C VAL A 44 -14.80 5.95 -3.69
N THR A 45 -14.90 4.83 -2.99
CA THR A 45 -16.11 4.02 -2.89
C THR A 45 -16.49 3.72 -1.45
N GLN A 46 -17.64 3.06 -1.25
CA GLN A 46 -18.06 2.61 0.08
C GLN A 46 -17.06 1.60 0.68
N LYS A 47 -16.30 0.87 -0.15
CA LYS A 47 -15.28 -0.07 0.29
C LYS A 47 -14.15 0.64 1.03
N ASP A 48 -13.72 1.80 0.53
CA ASP A 48 -12.70 2.62 1.18
C ASP A 48 -13.13 3.10 2.56
N ALA A 49 -14.40 3.50 2.70
CA ALA A 49 -14.96 3.87 4.00
C ALA A 49 -14.97 2.68 4.99
N GLN A 50 -15.19 1.45 4.53
CA GLN A 50 -15.12 0.25 5.36
C GLN A 50 -13.69 -0.09 5.77
N ILE A 51 -12.72 0.08 4.86
CA ILE A 51 -11.29 -0.08 5.17
C ILE A 51 -10.88 0.95 6.22
N CYS A 52 -11.24 2.22 6.03
CA CYS A 52 -10.96 3.31 6.96
C CYS A 52 -11.53 3.01 8.36
N LEU A 53 -12.80 2.57 8.45
CA LEU A 53 -13.41 2.20 9.72
C LEU A 53 -12.68 1.03 10.40
N SER A 54 -12.27 0.02 9.63
CA SER A 54 -11.53 -1.13 10.15
C SER A 54 -10.17 -0.73 10.74
N ILE A 55 -9.50 0.26 10.13
CA ILE A 55 -8.28 0.86 10.65
C ILE A 55 -8.57 1.65 11.93
N ALA A 56 -9.60 2.51 11.90
CA ALA A 56 -9.96 3.38 13.02
C ALA A 56 -10.29 2.60 14.31
N ILE A 57 -10.89 1.42 14.17
CA ILE A 57 -11.21 0.54 15.32
C ILE A 57 -10.11 -0.48 15.65
N GLY A 58 -8.94 -0.39 15.00
CA GLY A 58 -7.79 -1.25 15.27
C GLY A 58 -7.93 -2.70 14.80
N LYS A 59 -8.88 -3.01 13.90
CA LYS A 59 -9.04 -4.37 13.33
C LYS A 59 -8.03 -4.67 12.22
N ALA A 60 -7.42 -3.65 11.63
CA ALA A 60 -6.43 -3.79 10.56
C ALA A 60 -5.23 -2.86 10.77
N ASN A 61 -4.03 -3.39 10.53
CA ASN A 61 -2.81 -2.58 10.48
C ASN A 61 -2.74 -1.83 9.14
N ALA A 62 -2.92 -0.51 9.18
CA ALA A 62 -2.84 0.31 7.99
C ALA A 62 -1.41 0.37 7.43
N THR A 63 -1.27 0.35 6.11
CA THR A 63 -0.03 0.75 5.45
C THR A 63 0.19 2.27 5.60
N PRO A 64 1.43 2.78 5.41
CA PRO A 64 1.67 4.22 5.38
C PRO A 64 0.82 4.95 4.34
N MET A 65 0.63 4.33 3.17
CA MET A 65 -0.24 4.88 2.12
C MET A 65 -1.70 4.94 2.55
N GLN A 66 -2.22 3.88 3.18
CA GLN A 66 -3.59 3.86 3.67
C GLN A 66 -3.83 4.91 4.75
N ARG A 67 -2.87 5.13 5.67
CA ARG A 67 -2.97 6.23 6.64
C ARG A 67 -3.03 7.59 5.95
N ALA A 68 -2.16 7.81 4.97
CA ALA A 68 -2.12 9.06 4.24
C ALA A 68 -3.39 9.28 3.38
N ALA A 69 -3.96 8.21 2.80
CA ALA A 69 -5.21 8.27 2.06
C ALA A 69 -6.43 8.47 2.97
N ALA A 70 -6.42 7.84 4.15
CA ALA A 70 -7.52 7.86 5.11
C ALA A 70 -7.69 9.21 5.83
N ASP A 71 -6.60 9.92 6.12
CA ASP A 71 -6.62 11.22 6.79
C ASP A 71 -7.27 12.30 5.90
N VAL A 72 -8.59 12.46 6.04
CA VAL A 72 -9.45 13.38 5.28
C VAL A 72 -10.33 14.24 6.19
N ALA A 73 -10.31 13.98 7.50
CA ALA A 73 -10.95 14.75 8.53
C ALA A 73 -9.93 15.16 9.60
N PRO A 74 -10.13 16.29 10.30
CA PRO A 74 -11.11 17.34 10.04
C PRO A 74 -10.94 18.01 8.67
N VAL A 75 -12.06 18.35 8.01
CA VAL A 75 -12.02 18.98 6.68
C VAL A 75 -11.34 20.35 6.79
N GLY A 76 -10.29 20.55 6.00
CA GLY A 76 -9.51 21.80 5.98
C GLY A 76 -8.34 21.83 6.97
N HIS A 77 -8.26 20.89 7.92
CA HIS A 77 -7.15 20.78 8.86
C HIS A 77 -6.95 19.32 9.27
N LEU A 78 -6.26 18.57 8.42
CA LEU A 78 -5.91 17.16 8.63
C LEU A 78 -5.06 17.01 9.89
N ASP A 79 -5.37 16.01 10.71
CA ASP A 79 -4.74 15.82 12.02
C ASP A 79 -3.80 14.60 12.07
N GLY A 80 -3.70 13.86 10.96
CA GLY A 80 -2.84 12.68 10.83
C GLY A 80 -3.37 11.45 11.58
N ARG A 81 -4.59 11.51 12.12
CA ARG A 81 -5.25 10.40 12.81
C ARG A 81 -6.26 9.76 11.88
N VAL A 82 -6.40 8.44 11.99
CA VAL A 82 -7.45 7.71 11.26
C VAL A 82 -8.56 7.40 12.25
N THR A 83 -9.70 8.05 12.07
CA THR A 83 -10.85 8.01 12.98
C THR A 83 -12.14 7.65 12.26
N ALA A 84 -13.24 7.48 13.01
CA ALA A 84 -14.56 7.31 12.42
C ALA A 84 -15.04 8.56 11.64
N ALA A 85 -14.48 9.75 11.94
CA ALA A 85 -14.81 10.98 11.22
C ALA A 85 -14.29 10.91 9.77
N ASP A 86 -13.09 10.37 9.56
CA ASP A 86 -12.52 10.11 8.24
C ASP A 86 -13.40 9.17 7.42
N ALA A 87 -13.82 8.05 8.03
CA ALA A 87 -14.71 7.09 7.38
C ALA A 87 -16.05 7.72 6.96
N ALA A 88 -16.59 8.66 7.75
CA ALA A 88 -17.80 9.38 7.42
C ALA A 88 -17.61 10.34 6.23
N VAL A 89 -16.46 11.02 6.16
CA VAL A 89 -16.10 11.89 5.03
C VAL A 89 -15.88 11.07 3.76
N ILE A 90 -15.18 9.95 3.83
CA ILE A 90 -14.97 9.05 2.68
C ILE A 90 -16.31 8.52 2.16
N ARG A 91 -17.23 8.15 3.05
CA ARG A 91 -18.59 7.72 2.66
C ARG A 91 -19.36 8.82 1.92
N ARG A 92 -19.22 10.07 2.36
CA ARG A 92 -19.81 11.24 1.70
C ARG A 92 -19.22 11.45 0.30
N MET A 93 -17.89 11.35 0.17
CA MET A 93 -17.19 11.37 -1.12
C MET A 93 -17.68 10.25 -2.06
N ALA A 94 -17.80 9.02 -1.56
CA ALA A 94 -18.31 7.88 -2.33
C ALA A 94 -19.78 8.06 -2.79
N ALA A 95 -20.58 8.78 -2.01
CA ALA A 95 -21.95 9.14 -2.35
C ALA A 95 -22.06 10.39 -3.25
N GLY A 96 -20.94 11.06 -3.57
CA GLY A 96 -20.92 12.28 -4.39
C GLY A 96 -21.48 13.52 -3.69
N VAL A 97 -21.63 13.50 -2.36
CA VAL A 97 -22.14 14.62 -1.57
C VAL A 97 -21.03 15.13 -0.68
N ARG A 98 -20.50 16.33 -0.95
CA ARG A 98 -19.35 16.88 -0.24
C ARG A 98 -19.77 17.75 0.93
#